data_AF-A0AAV8AL08-F1
#
_entry.id   AF-A0AAV8AL08-F1
#
_cell.length_a   1.000
_cell.length_b   1.000
_cell.length_c   1.000
_cell.angle_alpha   90.00
_cell.angle_beta   90.00
_cell.angle_gamma   90.00
#
_symmetry.space_group_name_H-M   'P 1'
#
loop_
_entity.id
_entity.type
_entity.pdbx_description
1 polymer ?
#
loop_
_entity_poly.entity_id
_entity_poly.type
_entity_poly.pdbx_seq_one_letter_code
_entity_poly.pdbx_strand_id
1 'polypeptide(L)'
;MLETFKLTKDMVKSHAKDNVIIVTFGNYAFMDFILNWVKHLTDLHVYNLLVGAMDKKLLEALYWKGVPVFDMGSNMITEDAGWGSPTFHKMGREKVFLINAMLPFGVELLMCDTDMVWLKNPLPYIARYPDADILTSSDQVIPTVTDDSLEVWQEVTGAYNIGIFHWRPTEVSKQLAKEWKELLLSDEKIWDQNGFNDLVHKVLGPTVQDGTTSNGGLVYTYDGTLKLGILPASIFCSGNTYFVQAMYKQLWLEPYAVHTTFQYAGTDGKRHRLREAMQFSDPSSYYDSPGGYMSFKPRIPKSLLLGGAHTVDSHFALVNYQLKQIRAALAVASLLKRTLVMPAIWCRLDRMWFGHPGILEGSLTRQPFLCPMDHVFEINVMLKDLPEEEFGPRIEFREYSFLQNPSLPKHVKESILEIDTCDRNSSNCNPSNITRTDQQGFLRLPKNSTQHELVQLFSSYKDFKVIQFSSMLDVFQGFSDKDMEKKFRNRVQRYVGIWCCVMLRDPGHIYYDMYWGTATLKTR
;
A
#
# COMPACT_ATOMS: atom_id res chain seq x y z
N MET A 1 -14.84 30.24 -15.81
CA MET A 1 -13.82 29.53 -15.01
C MET A 1 -13.58 28.14 -15.58
N LEU A 2 -14.58 27.25 -15.66
CA LEU A 2 -14.40 25.89 -16.21
C LEU A 2 -13.91 25.84 -17.67
N GLU A 3 -14.34 26.76 -18.54
CA GLU A 3 -13.87 26.84 -19.95
C GLU A 3 -12.35 26.92 -20.08
N THR A 4 -11.67 27.61 -19.15
CA THR A 4 -10.21 27.76 -19.14
C THR A 4 -9.48 26.47 -18.77
N PHE A 5 -10.16 25.56 -18.06
CA PHE A 5 -9.60 24.29 -17.61
C PHE A 5 -9.96 23.12 -18.53
N LYS A 6 -10.61 23.35 -19.67
CA LYS A 6 -10.85 22.29 -20.64
C LYS A 6 -9.54 21.73 -21.18
N LEU A 7 -9.49 20.42 -21.36
CA LEU A 7 -8.36 19.76 -22.02
C LEU A 7 -8.19 20.31 -23.44
N THR A 8 -7.02 20.86 -23.74
CA THR A 8 -6.68 21.37 -25.08
C THR A 8 -5.29 20.92 -25.49
N LYS A 9 -5.06 20.87 -26.81
CA LYS A 9 -3.75 20.57 -27.38
C LYS A 9 -2.66 21.53 -26.89
N ASP A 10 -2.97 22.82 -26.80
CA ASP A 10 -2.01 23.85 -26.39
C ASP A 10 -1.62 23.70 -24.91
N MET A 11 -2.58 23.40 -24.04
CA MET A 11 -2.32 23.09 -22.62
C MET A 11 -1.40 21.87 -22.47
N VAL A 12 -1.68 20.78 -23.19
CA VAL A 12 -0.85 19.58 -23.10
C VAL A 12 0.57 19.86 -23.61
N LYS A 13 0.69 20.57 -24.74
CA LYS A 13 1.98 20.92 -25.33
C LYS A 13 2.79 21.91 -24.50
N SER A 14 2.16 22.82 -23.75
CA SER A 14 2.87 23.76 -22.88
C SER A 14 3.47 23.09 -21.64
N HIS A 15 2.90 21.95 -21.22
CA HIS A 15 3.41 21.15 -20.10
C HIS A 15 4.33 20.01 -20.54
N ALA A 16 4.24 19.54 -21.79
CA ALA A 16 5.10 18.48 -22.29
C ALA A 16 6.58 18.90 -22.33
N LYS A 17 7.48 17.96 -22.03
CA LYS A 17 8.94 18.14 -22.16
C LYS A 17 9.49 16.99 -22.98
N ASP A 18 10.36 17.31 -23.93
CA ASP A 18 10.93 16.33 -24.87
C ASP A 18 9.84 15.49 -25.57
N ASN A 19 8.71 16.15 -25.89
CA ASN A 19 7.49 15.58 -26.45
C ASN A 19 6.75 14.55 -25.57
N VAL A 20 7.11 14.40 -24.30
CA VAL A 20 6.44 13.51 -23.34
C VAL A 20 5.64 14.30 -22.31
N ILE A 21 4.43 13.85 -22.01
CA ILE A 21 3.61 14.30 -20.88
C ILE A 21 3.27 13.11 -19.98
N ILE A 22 3.41 13.29 -18.67
CA ILE A 22 3.00 12.32 -17.67
C ILE A 22 1.65 12.73 -17.10
N VAL A 23 0.67 11.83 -17.12
CA VAL A 23 -0.69 12.15 -16.74
C VAL A 23 -1.22 11.16 -15.73
N THR A 24 -1.86 11.70 -14.69
CA THR A 24 -2.71 10.94 -13.78
C THR A 24 -4.08 11.62 -13.68
N PHE A 25 -5.04 10.97 -13.04
CA PHE A 25 -6.40 11.46 -12.90
C PHE A 25 -7.09 10.85 -11.69
N GLY A 26 -8.09 11.56 -11.16
CA GLY A 26 -8.85 11.06 -10.02
C GLY A 26 -9.98 12.02 -9.62
N ASN A 27 -10.66 11.68 -8.54
CA ASN A 27 -11.62 12.54 -7.87
C ASN A 27 -11.06 13.05 -6.52
N TYR A 28 -11.83 13.88 -5.83
CA TYR A 28 -11.41 14.50 -4.58
C TYR A 28 -11.05 13.50 -3.47
N ALA A 29 -11.61 12.28 -3.48
CA ALA A 29 -11.28 11.24 -2.49
C ALA A 29 -9.82 10.77 -2.59
N PHE A 30 -9.20 10.90 -3.76
CA PHE A 30 -7.80 10.52 -4.00
C PHE A 30 -6.84 11.72 -3.98
N MET A 31 -7.27 12.88 -3.46
CA MET A 31 -6.45 14.10 -3.41
C MET A 31 -5.08 13.86 -2.74
N ASP A 32 -5.05 13.08 -1.66
CA ASP A 32 -3.82 12.74 -0.94
C ASP A 32 -2.87 11.88 -1.79
N PHE A 33 -3.39 10.89 -2.51
CA PHE A 33 -2.62 10.11 -3.48
C PHE A 33 -2.11 10.95 -4.65
N ILE A 34 -2.92 11.86 -5.20
CA ILE A 34 -2.50 12.77 -6.28
C ILE A 34 -1.35 13.66 -5.80
N LEU A 35 -1.47 14.27 -4.62
CA LEU A 35 -0.41 15.10 -4.07
C LEU A 35 0.86 14.29 -3.78
N ASN A 36 0.71 13.04 -3.32
CA ASN A 36 1.84 12.13 -3.16
C ASN A 36 2.53 11.87 -4.50
N TRP A 37 1.77 11.53 -5.55
CA TRP A 37 2.27 11.29 -6.90
C TRP A 37 3.01 12.51 -7.48
N VAL A 38 2.42 13.70 -7.37
CA VAL A 38 3.03 14.96 -7.81
C VAL A 38 4.33 15.21 -7.04
N LYS A 39 4.32 15.02 -5.71
CA LYS A 39 5.51 15.21 -4.89
C LYS A 39 6.66 14.30 -5.32
N HIS A 40 6.40 13.01 -5.55
CA HIS A 40 7.43 12.06 -5.98
C HIS A 40 8.05 12.44 -7.33
N LEU A 41 7.25 12.85 -8.31
CA LEU A 41 7.78 13.33 -9.59
C LEU A 41 8.59 14.62 -9.44
N THR A 42 8.10 15.57 -8.65
CA THR A 42 8.78 16.87 -8.47
C THR A 42 10.08 16.74 -7.68
N ASP A 43 10.16 15.83 -6.70
CA ASP A 43 11.42 15.47 -6.00
C ASP A 43 12.44 14.84 -6.97
N LEU A 44 11.97 14.19 -8.03
CA LEU A 44 12.79 13.64 -9.12
C LEU A 44 13.10 14.68 -10.21
N HIS A 45 12.74 15.96 -10.02
CA HIS A 45 12.85 17.05 -10.99
C HIS A 45 12.09 16.81 -12.30
N VAL A 46 10.99 16.07 -12.23
CA VAL A 46 10.08 15.78 -13.35
C VAL A 46 8.84 16.67 -13.22
N TYR A 47 8.69 17.62 -14.13
CA TYR A 47 7.64 18.65 -14.08
C TYR A 47 6.69 18.63 -15.29
N ASN A 48 6.96 17.77 -16.29
CA ASN A 48 6.07 17.54 -17.43
C ASN A 48 4.90 16.65 -17.03
N LEU A 49 4.13 17.12 -16.05
CA LEU A 49 2.99 16.43 -15.48
C LEU A 49 1.70 17.23 -15.67
N LEU A 50 0.58 16.52 -15.73
CA LEU A 50 -0.75 17.10 -15.80
C LEU A 50 -1.76 16.19 -15.09
N VAL A 51 -2.69 16.76 -14.33
CA VAL A 51 -3.70 16.00 -13.58
C VAL A 51 -5.09 16.22 -14.16
N GLY A 52 -5.79 15.14 -14.50
CA GLY A 52 -7.21 15.18 -14.84
C GLY A 52 -8.09 15.16 -13.60
N ALA A 53 -8.82 16.25 -13.34
CA ALA A 53 -9.80 16.30 -12.27
C ALA A 53 -11.16 15.79 -12.74
N MET A 54 -11.67 14.74 -12.09
CA MET A 54 -12.97 14.13 -12.40
C MET A 54 -14.16 14.89 -11.80
N ASP A 55 -13.88 15.82 -10.88
CA ASP A 55 -14.85 16.67 -10.21
C ASP A 55 -14.28 18.08 -9.93
N LYS A 56 -15.19 19.05 -9.78
CA LYS A 56 -14.84 20.46 -9.60
C LYS A 56 -14.10 20.74 -8.29
N LYS A 57 -14.39 19.99 -7.22
CA LYS A 57 -13.77 20.21 -5.90
C LYS A 57 -12.28 19.87 -5.95
N LEU A 58 -11.93 18.78 -6.64
CA LEU A 58 -10.54 18.42 -6.91
C LEU A 58 -9.86 19.47 -7.81
N LEU A 59 -10.52 19.89 -8.89
CA LEU A 59 -9.98 20.90 -9.81
C LEU A 59 -9.56 22.17 -9.07
N GLU A 60 -10.47 22.73 -8.27
CA GLU A 60 -10.20 23.94 -7.48
C GLU A 60 -9.06 23.71 -6.47
N ALA A 61 -9.09 22.58 -5.76
CA ALA A 61 -8.08 22.27 -4.74
C ALA A 61 -6.67 22.12 -5.33
N LEU A 62 -6.53 21.49 -6.50
CA LEU A 62 -5.24 21.33 -7.19
C LEU A 62 -4.74 22.65 -7.77
N TYR A 63 -5.64 23.44 -8.38
CA TYR A 63 -5.30 24.75 -8.91
C TYR A 63 -4.73 25.67 -7.82
N TRP A 64 -5.39 25.76 -6.67
CA TRP A 64 -4.91 26.57 -5.54
C TRP A 64 -3.60 26.08 -4.92
N LYS A 65 -3.23 24.81 -5.16
CA LYS A 65 -1.95 24.23 -4.74
C LYS A 65 -0.86 24.36 -5.80
N GLY A 66 -1.15 24.99 -6.95
CA GLY A 66 -0.20 25.15 -8.05
C GLY A 66 0.10 23.86 -8.82
N VAL A 67 -0.78 22.86 -8.73
CA VAL A 67 -0.65 21.62 -9.50
C VAL A 67 -1.28 21.83 -10.89
N PRO A 68 -0.56 21.56 -12.00
CA PRO A 68 -1.13 21.58 -13.34
C PRO A 68 -2.34 20.64 -13.44
N VAL A 69 -3.51 21.18 -13.75
CA VAL A 69 -4.78 20.46 -13.70
C VAL A 69 -5.72 20.89 -14.82
N PHE A 70 -6.52 19.95 -15.33
CA PHE A 70 -7.62 20.21 -16.26
C PHE A 70 -8.90 19.52 -15.79
N ASP A 71 -10.04 20.02 -16.26
CA ASP A 71 -11.36 19.44 -16.02
C ASP A 71 -11.62 18.32 -17.04
N MET A 72 -11.87 17.11 -16.55
CA MET A 72 -12.25 15.97 -17.41
C MET A 72 -13.70 16.05 -17.90
N GLY A 73 -14.54 16.88 -17.27
CA GLY A 73 -15.97 17.01 -17.62
C GLY A 73 -16.83 15.81 -17.23
N SER A 74 -16.26 14.82 -16.52
CA SER A 74 -16.95 13.58 -16.11
C SER A 74 -17.98 13.78 -14.99
N ASN A 75 -17.87 14.85 -14.20
CA ASN A 75 -18.73 15.17 -13.05
C ASN A 75 -18.99 13.97 -12.12
N MET A 76 -17.92 13.25 -11.77
CA MET A 76 -18.00 12.06 -10.92
C MET A 76 -18.27 12.42 -9.46
N ILE A 77 -18.71 11.43 -8.67
CA ILE A 77 -18.87 11.57 -7.23
C ILE A 77 -17.53 11.89 -6.55
N THR A 78 -17.58 12.58 -5.40
CA THR A 78 -16.38 13.03 -4.68
C THR A 78 -15.87 12.02 -3.65
N GLU A 79 -16.61 10.92 -3.46
CA GLU A 79 -16.27 9.81 -2.56
C GLU A 79 -15.48 8.71 -3.27
N ASP A 80 -14.80 7.87 -2.49
CA ASP A 80 -14.16 6.65 -3.00
C ASP A 80 -15.23 5.64 -3.43
N ALA A 81 -15.18 5.24 -4.70
CA ALA A 81 -16.10 4.30 -5.30
C ALA A 81 -15.89 2.85 -4.79
N GLY A 82 -14.72 2.53 -4.23
CA GLY A 82 -14.32 1.18 -3.86
C GLY A 82 -13.97 0.29 -5.06
N TRP A 83 -12.92 -0.52 -4.92
CA TRP A 83 -12.43 -1.40 -5.98
C TRP A 83 -13.51 -2.38 -6.46
N GLY A 84 -13.61 -2.56 -7.78
CA GLY A 84 -14.55 -3.49 -8.43
C GLY A 84 -16.02 -3.06 -8.44
N SER A 85 -16.35 -1.86 -7.95
CA SER A 85 -17.73 -1.35 -8.01
C SER A 85 -18.10 -0.87 -9.42
N PRO A 86 -19.40 -0.77 -9.77
CA PRO A 86 -19.82 -0.20 -11.06
C PRO A 86 -19.29 1.23 -11.29
N THR A 87 -19.21 2.03 -10.23
CA THR A 87 -18.65 3.39 -10.30
C THR A 87 -17.14 3.36 -10.53
N PHE A 88 -16.41 2.43 -9.91
CA PHE A 88 -14.98 2.23 -10.17
C PHE A 88 -14.73 1.81 -11.63
N HIS A 89 -15.54 0.89 -12.17
CA HIS A 89 -15.47 0.54 -13.60
C HIS A 89 -15.74 1.75 -14.49
N LYS A 90 -16.72 2.60 -14.15
CA LYS A 90 -16.99 3.83 -14.88
C LYS A 90 -15.80 4.80 -14.84
N MET A 91 -15.16 4.96 -13.68
CA MET A 91 -13.96 5.78 -13.52
C MET A 91 -12.77 5.26 -14.33
N GLY A 92 -12.51 3.94 -14.32
CA GLY A 92 -11.43 3.33 -15.11
C GLY A 92 -11.56 3.63 -16.61
N ARG A 93 -12.79 3.65 -17.14
CA ARG A 93 -13.06 3.94 -18.56
C ARG A 93 -12.71 5.37 -18.98
N GLU A 94 -12.73 6.33 -18.05
CA GLU A 94 -12.28 7.70 -18.32
C GLU A 94 -10.80 7.76 -18.74
N LYS A 95 -9.97 6.81 -18.27
CA LYS A 95 -8.58 6.63 -18.72
C LYS A 95 -8.50 6.44 -20.23
N VAL A 96 -9.34 5.57 -20.76
CA VAL A 96 -9.36 5.22 -22.18
C VAL A 96 -9.84 6.38 -23.03
N PHE A 97 -10.85 7.11 -22.54
CA PHE A 97 -11.33 8.32 -23.19
C PHE A 97 -10.25 9.40 -23.23
N LEU A 98 -9.50 9.56 -22.14
CA LEU A 98 -8.40 10.50 -22.05
C LEU A 98 -7.23 10.13 -22.99
N ILE A 99 -6.81 8.85 -23.01
CA ILE A 99 -5.79 8.37 -23.96
C ILE A 99 -6.23 8.66 -25.40
N ASN A 100 -7.45 8.28 -25.77
CA ASN A 100 -8.00 8.53 -27.11
C ASN A 100 -8.07 10.04 -27.45
N ALA A 101 -8.32 10.91 -26.47
CA ALA A 101 -8.37 12.35 -26.67
C ALA A 101 -6.98 12.99 -26.82
N MET A 102 -5.98 12.50 -26.09
CA MET A 102 -4.64 13.08 -26.06
C MET A 102 -3.72 12.59 -27.18
N LEU A 103 -3.84 11.33 -27.63
CA LEU A 103 -2.98 10.80 -28.71
C LEU A 103 -3.01 11.64 -30.01
N PRO A 104 -4.17 12.17 -30.47
CA PRO A 104 -4.22 13.07 -31.63
C PRO A 104 -3.47 14.41 -31.45
N PHE A 105 -3.09 14.79 -30.23
CA PHE A 105 -2.30 16.00 -29.98
C PHE A 105 -0.84 15.85 -30.43
N GLY A 106 -0.39 14.63 -30.70
CA GLY A 106 0.94 14.32 -31.24
C GLY A 106 2.05 14.31 -30.19
N VAL A 107 1.69 14.16 -28.90
CA VAL A 107 2.62 13.99 -27.78
C VAL A 107 2.66 12.54 -27.33
N GLU A 108 3.80 12.10 -26.80
CA GLU A 108 3.88 10.83 -26.08
C GLU A 108 3.22 10.96 -24.70
N LEU A 109 2.41 9.97 -24.34
CA LEU A 109 1.61 9.98 -23.12
C LEU A 109 2.09 8.86 -22.19
N LEU A 110 2.59 9.22 -21.00
CA LEU A 110 2.77 8.28 -19.91
C LEU A 110 1.56 8.40 -18.97
N MET A 111 0.59 7.50 -19.13
CA MET A 111 -0.61 7.43 -18.32
C MET A 111 -0.34 6.62 -17.05
N CYS A 112 -0.78 7.12 -15.90
CA CYS A 112 -0.61 6.48 -14.60
C CYS A 112 -1.93 6.41 -13.84
N ASP A 113 -2.11 5.34 -13.07
CA ASP A 113 -3.09 5.35 -12.00
C ASP A 113 -2.62 6.27 -10.86
N THR A 114 -3.57 6.80 -10.08
CA THR A 114 -3.25 7.74 -8.98
C THR A 114 -2.63 7.06 -7.77
N ASP A 115 -2.83 5.75 -7.61
CA ASP A 115 -2.34 4.94 -6.50
C ASP A 115 -1.02 4.20 -6.84
N MET A 116 -0.20 4.80 -7.70
CA MET A 116 1.18 4.41 -7.93
C MET A 116 2.14 5.50 -7.46
N VAL A 117 3.39 5.13 -7.22
CA VAL A 117 4.46 6.02 -6.79
C VAL A 117 5.69 5.86 -7.67
N TRP A 118 6.26 6.97 -8.12
CA TRP A 118 7.54 7.04 -8.82
C TRP A 118 8.70 7.14 -7.83
N LEU A 119 9.67 6.24 -7.94
CA LEU A 119 10.87 6.20 -7.10
C LEU A 119 12.13 6.63 -7.86
N LYS A 120 12.06 6.63 -9.19
CA LYS A 120 13.12 7.06 -10.11
C LYS A 120 12.49 7.73 -11.33
N ASN A 121 13.20 8.66 -11.97
CA ASN A 121 12.71 9.32 -13.18
C ASN A 121 12.49 8.27 -14.29
N PRO A 122 11.25 8.08 -14.79
CA PRO A 122 10.95 7.02 -15.76
C PRO A 122 11.36 7.33 -17.19
N LEU A 123 11.54 8.61 -17.53
CA LEU A 123 11.74 9.04 -18.93
C LEU A 123 13.01 8.44 -19.56
N PRO A 124 14.18 8.40 -18.87
CA PRO A 124 15.36 7.73 -19.42
C PRO A 124 15.17 6.24 -19.68
N TYR A 125 14.36 5.55 -18.86
CA TYR A 125 14.09 4.12 -19.07
C TYR A 125 13.24 3.90 -20.33
N ILE A 126 12.17 4.69 -20.47
CA ILE A 126 11.26 4.63 -21.62
C ILE A 126 12.00 4.96 -22.93
N ALA A 127 12.91 5.92 -22.88
CA ALA A 127 13.72 6.33 -24.04
C ALA A 127 14.65 5.24 -24.57
N ARG A 128 14.93 4.16 -23.81
CA ARG A 128 15.72 3.00 -24.28
C ARG A 128 15.00 2.20 -25.38
N TYR A 129 13.69 2.35 -25.49
CA TYR A 129 12.85 1.60 -26.43
C TYR A 129 12.15 2.54 -27.40
N PRO A 130 12.86 3.24 -28.31
CA PRO A 130 12.28 4.21 -29.23
C PRO A 130 11.28 3.59 -30.22
N ASP A 131 11.45 2.30 -30.54
CA ASP A 131 10.60 1.58 -31.48
C ASP A 131 9.28 1.07 -30.88
N ALA A 132 9.09 1.12 -29.57
CA ALA A 132 7.84 0.68 -28.96
C ALA A 132 6.68 1.63 -29.32
N ASP A 133 5.54 1.10 -29.72
CA ASP A 133 4.31 1.91 -29.77
C ASP A 133 3.77 2.14 -28.36
N ILE A 134 3.89 1.11 -27.52
CA ILE A 134 3.36 1.06 -26.16
C ILE A 134 4.35 0.35 -25.23
N LEU A 135 4.52 0.87 -24.01
CA LEU A 135 5.10 0.15 -22.88
C LEU A 135 4.07 0.02 -21.76
N THR A 136 3.88 -1.18 -21.23
CA THR A 136 2.88 -1.46 -20.18
C THR A 136 3.49 -2.18 -18.99
N SER A 137 3.08 -1.82 -17.77
CA SER A 137 3.30 -2.68 -16.60
C SER A 137 2.54 -4.00 -16.71
N SER A 138 2.82 -4.93 -15.80
CA SER A 138 2.12 -6.22 -15.70
C SER A 138 1.76 -6.54 -14.25
N ASP A 139 0.74 -7.39 -14.08
CA ASP A 139 0.42 -8.04 -12.80
C ASP A 139 1.23 -9.35 -12.63
N GLN A 140 2.40 -9.42 -13.26
CA GLN A 140 3.34 -10.53 -13.14
C GLN A 140 3.94 -10.57 -11.72
N VAL A 141 4.02 -11.77 -11.14
CA VAL A 141 4.55 -12.00 -9.78
C VAL A 141 5.77 -12.91 -9.77
N ILE A 142 6.11 -13.52 -10.90
CA ILE A 142 7.30 -14.36 -11.11
C ILE A 142 8.24 -13.57 -12.04
N PRO A 143 9.49 -13.28 -11.64
CA PRO A 143 10.38 -12.54 -12.52
C PRO A 143 10.68 -13.36 -13.79
N THR A 144 10.46 -12.78 -14.98
CA THR A 144 10.94 -13.41 -16.23
C THR A 144 12.36 -12.96 -16.57
N VAL A 145 12.80 -11.84 -15.98
CA VAL A 145 14.16 -11.30 -16.08
C VAL A 145 14.72 -10.97 -14.71
N THR A 146 16.04 -10.96 -14.59
CA THR A 146 16.77 -10.66 -13.34
C THR A 146 17.53 -9.33 -13.39
N ASP A 147 17.46 -8.63 -14.51
CA ASP A 147 18.06 -7.32 -14.76
C ASP A 147 16.97 -6.26 -15.01
N ASP A 148 17.32 -5.17 -15.70
CA ASP A 148 16.41 -4.07 -16.04
C ASP A 148 15.89 -4.12 -17.49
N SER A 149 15.99 -5.26 -18.18
CA SER A 149 15.39 -5.46 -19.50
C SER A 149 13.85 -5.59 -19.43
N LEU A 150 13.16 -5.49 -20.57
CA LEU A 150 11.71 -5.79 -20.63
C LEU A 150 11.46 -7.25 -20.25
N GLU A 151 10.25 -7.57 -19.77
CA GLU A 151 9.88 -8.96 -19.52
C GLU A 151 10.00 -9.81 -20.81
N VAL A 152 10.38 -11.07 -20.65
CA VAL A 152 10.25 -12.11 -21.68
C VAL A 152 8.76 -12.38 -21.86
N TRP A 153 8.16 -11.75 -22.86
CA TRP A 153 6.70 -11.76 -23.06
C TRP A 153 6.10 -13.17 -23.14
N GLN A 154 6.86 -14.17 -23.61
CA GLN A 154 6.42 -15.57 -23.66
C GLN A 154 6.25 -16.21 -22.27
N GLU A 155 6.92 -15.68 -21.25
CA GLU A 155 6.91 -16.16 -19.87
C GLU A 155 5.98 -15.34 -18.97
N VAL A 156 5.42 -14.23 -19.49
CA VAL A 156 4.44 -13.43 -18.77
C VAL A 156 3.12 -14.17 -18.70
N THR A 157 2.65 -14.40 -17.48
CA THR A 157 1.39 -15.10 -17.19
C THR A 157 0.37 -14.20 -16.50
N GLY A 158 0.84 -13.10 -15.89
CA GLY A 158 -0.01 -12.04 -15.35
C GLY A 158 -0.62 -11.17 -16.46
N ALA A 159 -1.75 -10.52 -16.13
CA ALA A 159 -2.37 -9.56 -17.04
C ALA A 159 -1.44 -8.38 -17.33
N TYR A 160 -1.53 -7.81 -18.54
CA TYR A 160 -0.88 -6.54 -18.84
C TYR A 160 -1.63 -5.43 -18.09
N ASN A 161 -0.97 -4.89 -17.08
CA ASN A 161 -1.53 -3.94 -16.15
C ASN A 161 -1.46 -2.53 -16.74
N ILE A 162 -2.60 -1.84 -16.78
CA ILE A 162 -2.75 -0.52 -17.39
C ILE A 162 -2.59 0.65 -16.40
N GLY A 163 -1.91 0.41 -15.27
CA GLY A 163 -1.65 1.42 -14.24
C GLY A 163 -0.35 2.20 -14.44
N ILE A 164 0.60 1.66 -15.23
CA ILE A 164 1.78 2.39 -15.72
C ILE A 164 1.88 2.11 -17.22
N PHE A 165 1.57 3.11 -18.03
CA PHE A 165 1.19 2.85 -19.41
C PHE A 165 1.62 3.97 -20.36
N HIS A 166 2.71 3.74 -21.08
CA HIS A 166 3.27 4.69 -22.05
C HIS A 166 2.74 4.42 -23.45
N TRP A 167 2.42 5.49 -24.17
CA TRP A 167 1.92 5.46 -25.54
C TRP A 167 2.67 6.46 -26.40
N ARG A 168 3.10 6.02 -27.59
CA ARG A 168 3.50 6.90 -28.68
C ARG A 168 2.32 7.20 -29.60
N PRO A 169 2.19 8.43 -30.15
CA PRO A 169 1.07 8.83 -31.00
C PRO A 169 1.23 8.33 -32.44
N THR A 170 1.58 7.06 -32.63
CA THR A 170 1.63 6.41 -33.94
C THR A 170 0.21 6.13 -34.45
N GLU A 171 0.05 5.89 -35.76
CA GLU A 171 -1.27 5.61 -36.32
C GLU A 171 -1.87 4.32 -35.76
N VAL A 172 -1.04 3.30 -35.51
CA VAL A 172 -1.48 2.03 -34.91
C VAL A 172 -1.94 2.22 -33.47
N SER A 173 -1.19 2.98 -32.65
CA SER A 173 -1.61 3.34 -31.29
C SER A 173 -2.94 4.09 -31.26
N LYS A 174 -3.13 5.07 -32.16
CA LYS A 174 -4.41 5.81 -32.26
C LYS A 174 -5.57 4.89 -32.64
N GLN A 175 -5.32 3.97 -33.56
CA GLN A 175 -6.31 2.99 -34.01
C GLN A 175 -6.73 2.05 -32.87
N LEU A 176 -5.75 1.49 -32.13
CA LEU A 176 -6.02 0.67 -30.95
C LEU A 176 -6.80 1.45 -29.89
N ALA A 177 -6.39 2.68 -29.55
CA ALA A 177 -7.08 3.49 -28.54
C ALA A 177 -8.54 3.79 -28.94
N LYS A 178 -8.79 4.01 -30.23
CA LYS A 178 -10.14 4.21 -30.76
C LYS A 178 -10.98 2.94 -30.67
N GLU A 179 -10.44 1.79 -31.07
CA GLU A 179 -11.15 0.51 -30.98
C GLU A 179 -11.41 0.11 -29.53
N TRP A 180 -10.44 0.32 -28.63
CA TRP A 180 -10.62 0.05 -27.21
C TRP A 180 -11.72 0.91 -26.59
N LYS A 181 -11.77 2.20 -26.94
CA LYS A 181 -12.88 3.08 -26.56
C LYS A 181 -14.22 2.55 -27.06
N GLU A 182 -14.31 2.18 -28.34
CA GLU A 182 -15.54 1.66 -28.97
C GLU A 182 -15.99 0.34 -28.33
N LEU A 183 -15.06 -0.56 -28.03
CA LEU A 183 -15.31 -1.82 -27.31
C LEU A 183 -15.95 -1.55 -25.95
N LEU A 184 -15.35 -0.65 -25.15
CA LEU A 184 -15.89 -0.33 -23.83
C LEU A 184 -17.27 0.33 -23.97
N LEU A 185 -17.45 1.26 -24.89
CA LEU A 185 -18.77 1.88 -25.15
C LEU A 185 -19.85 0.86 -25.57
N SER A 186 -19.46 -0.26 -26.17
CA SER A 186 -20.41 -1.30 -26.62
C SER A 186 -20.96 -2.17 -25.48
N ASP A 187 -20.20 -2.38 -24.39
CA ASP A 187 -20.62 -3.15 -23.23
C ASP A 187 -20.02 -2.60 -21.94
N GLU A 188 -20.89 -2.11 -21.04
CA GLU A 188 -20.48 -1.53 -19.78
C GLU A 188 -19.89 -2.53 -18.76
N LYS A 189 -20.04 -3.84 -19.01
CA LYS A 189 -19.48 -4.90 -18.17
C LYS A 189 -18.03 -5.20 -18.49
N ILE A 190 -17.52 -4.78 -19.64
CA ILE A 190 -16.13 -5.00 -20.01
C ILE A 190 -15.26 -4.11 -19.12
N TRP A 191 -14.41 -4.75 -18.32
CA TRP A 191 -13.40 -4.05 -17.55
C TRP A 191 -12.31 -3.52 -18.49
N ASP A 192 -11.85 -2.28 -18.28
CA ASP A 192 -10.90 -1.58 -19.15
C ASP A 192 -9.62 -2.38 -19.35
N GLN A 193 -9.02 -2.90 -18.27
CA GLN A 193 -7.83 -3.75 -18.35
C GLN A 193 -8.06 -5.01 -19.18
N ASN A 194 -9.19 -5.70 -19.00
CA ASN A 194 -9.52 -6.90 -19.78
C ASN A 194 -9.71 -6.55 -21.25
N GLY A 195 -10.44 -5.48 -21.56
CA GLY A 195 -10.63 -5.03 -22.93
C GLY A 195 -9.31 -4.71 -23.65
N PHE A 196 -8.35 -4.09 -22.96
CA PHE A 196 -7.01 -3.86 -23.52
C PHE A 196 -6.29 -5.19 -23.79
N ASN A 197 -6.26 -6.09 -22.79
CA ASN A 197 -5.62 -7.39 -22.91
C ASN A 197 -6.21 -8.20 -24.06
N ASP A 198 -7.54 -8.28 -24.17
CA ASP A 198 -8.22 -8.99 -25.25
C ASP A 198 -7.82 -8.45 -26.64
N LEU A 199 -7.72 -7.12 -26.77
CA LEU A 199 -7.33 -6.49 -28.03
C LEU A 199 -5.88 -6.78 -28.41
N VAL A 200 -4.93 -6.60 -27.49
CA VAL A 200 -3.50 -6.80 -27.80
C VAL A 200 -3.13 -8.28 -27.96
N HIS A 201 -3.91 -9.20 -27.40
CA HIS A 201 -3.71 -10.65 -27.58
C HIS A 201 -4.37 -11.24 -28.82
N LYS A 202 -5.13 -10.46 -29.61
CA LYS A 202 -5.70 -10.93 -30.91
C LYS A 202 -4.62 -11.51 -31.83
N VAL A 203 -3.48 -10.83 -31.88
CA VAL A 203 -2.23 -11.33 -32.47
C VAL A 203 -1.16 -11.13 -31.41
N LEU A 204 -0.32 -12.14 -31.16
CA LEU A 204 0.82 -12.03 -30.27
C LEU A 204 2.02 -12.74 -30.88
N GLY A 205 3.06 -11.98 -31.19
CA GLY A 205 4.24 -12.44 -31.90
C GLY A 205 4.23 -12.07 -33.40
N PRO A 206 5.38 -12.23 -34.07
CA PRO A 206 6.68 -12.63 -33.53
C PRO A 206 7.36 -11.51 -32.72
N THR A 207 8.52 -11.81 -32.14
CA THR A 207 9.43 -10.79 -31.60
C THR A 207 9.80 -9.78 -32.68
N VAL A 208 9.88 -8.50 -32.31
CA VAL A 208 10.36 -7.45 -33.22
C VAL A 208 11.87 -7.65 -33.42
N GLN A 209 12.28 -7.96 -34.65
CA GLN A 209 13.70 -8.07 -35.02
C GLN A 209 14.23 -6.71 -35.45
N ASP A 210 15.06 -6.06 -34.63
CA ASP A 210 15.78 -4.86 -35.03
C ASP A 210 17.29 -5.14 -35.12
N GLY A 211 17.86 -4.87 -36.29
CA GLY A 211 19.22 -5.22 -36.70
C GLY A 211 20.35 -4.45 -36.00
N THR A 212 20.03 -3.69 -34.95
CA THR A 212 21.01 -2.92 -34.18
C THR A 212 20.61 -2.92 -32.71
N THR A 213 21.35 -3.70 -31.92
CA THR A 213 21.35 -3.78 -30.46
C THR A 213 20.26 -4.63 -29.79
N SER A 214 20.73 -5.33 -28.77
CA SER A 214 20.09 -6.34 -27.92
C SER A 214 18.98 -5.78 -27.01
N ASN A 215 17.95 -5.12 -27.56
CA ASN A 215 16.77 -4.72 -26.79
C ASN A 215 15.60 -5.71 -27.03
N GLY A 216 15.92 -7.00 -26.90
CA GLY A 216 15.09 -8.15 -27.28
C GLY A 216 13.91 -8.45 -26.35
N GLY A 217 12.98 -7.50 -26.21
CA GLY A 217 11.75 -7.68 -25.44
C GLY A 217 10.50 -7.08 -26.06
N LEU A 218 10.60 -6.50 -27.27
CA LEU A 218 9.43 -6.01 -28.01
C LEU A 218 8.76 -7.12 -28.82
N VAL A 219 7.44 -7.08 -28.90
CA VAL A 219 6.61 -8.07 -29.58
C VAL A 219 5.54 -7.40 -30.44
N TYR A 220 5.26 -7.97 -31.63
CA TYR A 220 4.12 -7.54 -32.45
C TYR A 220 2.81 -8.02 -31.84
N THR A 221 1.83 -7.12 -31.72
CA THR A 221 0.55 -7.36 -31.04
C THR A 221 -0.65 -6.79 -31.82
N TYR A 222 -1.86 -6.94 -31.29
CA TYR A 222 -3.11 -6.36 -31.79
C TYR A 222 -3.52 -6.91 -33.18
N ASP A 223 -3.05 -6.31 -34.26
CA ASP A 223 -3.27 -6.75 -35.65
C ASP A 223 -1.97 -7.24 -36.32
N GLY A 224 -0.91 -7.42 -35.51
CA GLY A 224 0.42 -7.78 -35.96
C GLY A 224 1.29 -6.58 -36.36
N THR A 225 0.81 -5.35 -36.15
CA THR A 225 1.57 -4.13 -36.48
C THR A 225 2.02 -3.34 -35.25
N LEU A 226 1.33 -3.48 -34.11
CA LEU A 226 1.65 -2.75 -32.88
C LEU A 226 2.86 -3.36 -32.18
N LYS A 227 3.89 -2.56 -31.89
CA LYS A 227 5.07 -2.97 -31.13
C LYS A 227 4.87 -2.72 -29.64
N LEU A 228 4.68 -3.77 -28.86
CA LEU A 228 4.46 -3.71 -27.42
C LEU A 228 5.72 -4.13 -26.65
N GLY A 229 6.03 -3.43 -25.57
CA GLY A 229 6.98 -3.88 -24.55
C GLY A 229 6.33 -3.98 -23.17
N ILE A 230 6.76 -4.97 -22.39
CA ILE A 230 6.24 -5.21 -21.03
C ILE A 230 7.31 -4.80 -20.02
N LEU A 231 6.99 -3.85 -19.16
CA LEU A 231 7.89 -3.35 -18.13
C LEU A 231 8.13 -4.44 -17.07
N PRO A 232 9.39 -4.66 -16.64
CA PRO A 232 9.74 -5.71 -15.69
C PRO A 232 9.16 -5.45 -14.30
N ALA A 233 8.42 -6.43 -13.76
CA ALA A 233 7.76 -6.38 -12.46
C ALA A 233 8.76 -6.30 -11.28
N SER A 234 10.05 -6.54 -11.54
CA SER A 234 11.15 -6.38 -10.59
C SER A 234 11.47 -4.92 -10.27
N ILE A 235 11.17 -3.97 -11.18
CA ILE A 235 11.46 -2.54 -11.00
C ILE A 235 10.27 -1.62 -11.32
N PHE A 236 9.27 -2.08 -12.07
CA PHE A 236 7.94 -1.46 -12.16
C PHE A 236 6.97 -2.31 -11.35
N CYS A 237 7.13 -2.22 -10.04
CA CYS A 237 6.62 -3.23 -9.13
C CYS A 237 5.11 -3.14 -8.92
N SER A 238 4.46 -4.30 -8.83
CA SER A 238 3.16 -4.43 -8.18
C SER A 238 3.33 -4.40 -6.66
N GLY A 239 2.23 -4.39 -5.93
CA GLY A 239 2.31 -4.50 -4.47
C GLY A 239 2.84 -5.84 -3.97
N ASN A 240 2.57 -6.93 -4.68
CA ASN A 240 3.12 -8.23 -4.30
C ASN A 240 4.64 -8.23 -4.51
N THR A 241 5.13 -7.78 -5.68
CA THR A 241 6.57 -7.80 -5.96
C THR A 241 7.35 -6.79 -5.12
N TYR A 242 6.77 -5.64 -4.74
CA TYR A 242 7.41 -4.63 -3.90
C TYR A 242 7.34 -4.94 -2.40
N PHE A 243 6.14 -5.17 -1.85
CA PHE A 243 5.93 -5.21 -0.40
C PHE A 243 6.03 -6.62 0.19
N VAL A 244 5.68 -7.67 -0.57
CA VAL A 244 5.69 -9.06 -0.07
C VAL A 244 7.02 -9.73 -0.43
N GLN A 245 7.36 -9.71 -1.71
CA GLN A 245 8.59 -10.34 -2.20
C GLN A 245 9.83 -9.46 -1.97
N ALA A 246 9.67 -8.13 -1.96
CA ALA A 246 10.78 -7.20 -2.07
C ALA A 246 11.76 -7.60 -3.20
N MET A 247 11.20 -7.93 -4.36
CA MET A 247 11.89 -8.55 -5.50
C MET A 247 13.14 -7.75 -5.90
N TYR A 248 13.02 -6.43 -6.00
CA TYR A 248 14.14 -5.53 -6.30
C TYR A 248 15.33 -5.70 -5.33
N LYS A 249 15.09 -5.91 -4.02
CA LYS A 249 16.17 -6.14 -3.05
C LYS A 249 16.87 -7.47 -3.25
N GLN A 250 16.13 -8.49 -3.68
CA GLN A 250 16.68 -9.82 -3.89
C GLN A 250 17.49 -9.90 -5.19
N LEU A 251 17.11 -9.11 -6.18
CA LEU A 251 17.79 -9.00 -7.47
C LEU A 251 18.82 -7.86 -7.53
N TRP A 252 19.02 -7.12 -6.44
CA TRP A 252 19.93 -5.97 -6.36
C TRP A 252 19.63 -4.86 -7.38
N LEU A 253 18.33 -4.62 -7.62
CA LEU A 253 17.83 -3.62 -8.54
C LEU A 253 17.26 -2.40 -7.80
N GLU A 254 17.19 -1.28 -8.50
CA GLU A 254 16.52 -0.07 -8.05
C GLU A 254 15.15 0.05 -8.72
N PRO A 255 14.04 0.09 -7.95
CA PRO A 255 12.72 0.21 -8.53
C PRO A 255 12.49 1.61 -9.11
N TYR A 256 11.82 1.66 -10.26
CA TYR A 256 11.31 2.89 -10.88
C TYR A 256 9.97 3.30 -10.30
N ALA A 257 9.11 2.32 -10.02
CA ALA A 257 7.78 2.59 -9.51
C ALA A 257 7.26 1.46 -8.63
N VAL A 258 6.28 1.80 -7.80
CA VAL A 258 5.42 0.84 -7.12
C VAL A 258 3.96 1.22 -7.39
N HIS A 259 3.20 0.31 -7.99
CA HIS A 259 1.77 0.40 -8.14
C HIS A 259 1.09 -0.36 -7.00
N THR A 260 0.14 0.26 -6.29
CA THR A 260 -0.58 -0.43 -5.23
C THR A 260 -1.69 -1.36 -5.75
N THR A 261 -1.27 -2.40 -6.49
CA THR A 261 -2.05 -3.62 -6.81
C THR A 261 -1.65 -4.80 -5.93
N PHE A 262 -2.53 -5.78 -5.74
CA PHE A 262 -2.37 -6.88 -4.76
C PHE A 262 -2.36 -6.43 -3.28
N GLN A 263 -3.31 -5.59 -2.85
CA GLN A 263 -3.48 -5.12 -1.47
C GLN A 263 -4.88 -5.42 -0.96
N TYR A 264 -4.97 -5.52 0.36
CA TYR A 264 -6.22 -5.69 1.08
C TYR A 264 -6.69 -4.35 1.64
N ALA A 265 -7.89 -4.33 2.24
CA ALA A 265 -8.46 -3.14 2.88
C ALA A 265 -8.66 -1.90 1.98
N GLY A 266 -8.76 -2.08 0.66
CA GLY A 266 -9.08 -1.00 -0.29
C GLY A 266 -8.10 0.18 -0.22
N THR A 267 -8.60 1.39 -0.43
CA THR A 267 -7.80 2.63 -0.44
C THR A 267 -7.05 2.87 0.87
N ASP A 268 -7.64 2.49 2.00
CA ASP A 268 -6.98 2.60 3.31
C ASP A 268 -5.77 1.67 3.43
N GLY A 269 -5.88 0.44 2.93
CA GLY A 269 -4.76 -0.49 2.87
C GLY A 269 -3.66 -0.04 1.92
N LYS A 270 -4.03 0.48 0.73
CA LYS A 270 -3.07 1.08 -0.22
C LYS A 270 -2.26 2.22 0.42
N ARG A 271 -2.93 3.13 1.12
CA ARG A 271 -2.29 4.23 1.84
C ARG A 271 -1.37 3.70 2.95
N HIS A 272 -1.85 2.72 3.72
CA HIS A 272 -1.05 2.09 4.78
C HIS A 272 0.20 1.40 4.23
N ARG A 273 0.13 0.73 3.08
CA ARG A 273 1.29 0.09 2.43
C ARG A 273 2.36 1.09 2.04
N LEU A 274 1.95 2.20 1.43
CA LEU A 274 2.87 3.27 1.09
C LEU A 274 3.51 3.88 2.34
N ARG A 275 2.74 4.05 3.43
CA ARG A 275 3.28 4.48 4.73
C ARG A 275 4.27 3.48 5.32
N GLU A 276 3.96 2.19 5.31
CA GLU A 276 4.87 1.12 5.76
C GLU A 276 6.21 1.17 5.02
N ALA A 277 6.19 1.48 3.72
CA ALA A 277 7.40 1.66 2.91
C ALA A 277 8.01 3.07 2.98
N MET A 278 7.44 3.99 3.77
CA MET A 278 7.82 5.40 3.86
C MET A 278 7.77 6.14 2.51
N GLN A 279 6.83 5.74 1.64
CA GLN A 279 6.59 6.30 0.31
C GLN A 279 5.31 7.14 0.22
N PHE A 280 4.67 7.42 1.36
CA PHE A 280 3.50 8.30 1.44
C PHE A 280 3.85 9.60 2.17
N SER A 281 3.51 10.73 1.56
CA SER A 281 3.73 12.06 2.12
C SER A 281 2.54 12.53 2.94
N ASP A 282 2.65 12.41 4.26
CA ASP A 282 1.65 12.90 5.20
C ASP A 282 1.90 14.35 5.67
N PRO A 283 0.85 15.07 6.11
CA PRO A 283 1.01 16.37 6.75
C PRO A 283 1.76 16.26 8.08
N SER A 284 2.39 17.35 8.53
CA SER A 284 3.16 17.38 9.78
C SER A 284 2.38 16.93 11.02
N SER A 285 1.07 17.17 11.06
CA SER A 285 0.17 16.72 12.14
C SER A 285 0.09 15.20 12.28
N TYR A 286 0.39 14.44 11.22
CA TYR A 286 0.46 12.97 11.28
C TYR A 286 1.59 12.48 12.19
N TYR A 287 2.68 13.26 12.25
CA TYR A 287 3.95 12.93 12.91
C TYR A 287 4.12 13.53 14.32
N ASP A 288 3.19 14.35 14.80
CA ASP A 288 3.19 14.89 16.18
C ASP A 288 1.79 14.78 16.82
N SER A 289 1.42 13.55 17.18
CA SER A 289 0.16 13.25 17.86
C SER A 289 0.13 13.90 19.25
N PRO A 290 -0.95 14.61 19.64
CA PRO A 290 -1.05 15.29 20.94
C PRO A 290 -0.83 14.37 22.16
N GLY A 291 -1.30 13.11 22.09
CA GLY A 291 -1.12 12.11 23.14
C GLY A 291 0.24 11.40 23.12
N GLY A 292 1.08 11.69 22.13
CA GLY A 292 2.30 10.94 21.86
C GLY A 292 2.05 9.51 21.40
N TYR A 293 3.13 8.74 21.37
CA TYR A 293 3.19 7.41 20.79
C TYR A 293 3.54 6.35 21.83
N MET A 294 3.07 5.14 21.58
CA MET A 294 3.50 3.94 22.28
C MET A 294 4.03 2.95 21.25
N SER A 295 5.18 2.34 21.51
CA SER A 295 5.77 1.29 20.68
C SER A 295 6.24 0.13 21.54
N PHE A 296 6.52 -1.02 20.93
CA PHE A 296 7.14 -2.13 21.63
C PHE A 296 8.04 -2.96 20.73
N LYS A 297 9.02 -3.65 21.33
CA LYS A 297 9.88 -4.61 20.65
C LYS A 297 9.19 -5.98 20.65
N PRO A 298 8.74 -6.52 19.50
CA PRO A 298 8.08 -7.82 19.45
C PRO A 298 9.06 -8.92 19.86
N ARG A 299 8.67 -9.79 20.81
CA ARG A 299 9.51 -10.90 21.29
C ARG A 299 9.02 -12.21 20.69
N ILE A 300 9.50 -12.60 19.51
CA ILE A 300 9.06 -13.83 18.84
C ILE A 300 10.10 -14.94 19.06
N PRO A 301 9.72 -16.11 19.63
CA PRO A 301 10.60 -17.27 19.72
C PRO A 301 11.13 -17.70 18.36
N LYS A 302 12.45 -17.97 18.25
CA LYS A 302 13.07 -18.43 17.00
C LYS A 302 12.42 -19.71 16.45
N SER A 303 11.94 -20.60 17.32
CA SER A 303 11.22 -21.82 16.92
C SER A 303 9.92 -21.52 16.16
N LEU A 304 9.21 -20.43 16.50
CA LEU A 304 8.00 -20.02 15.77
C LEU A 304 8.30 -19.35 14.43
N LEU A 305 9.50 -18.81 14.24
CA LEU A 305 9.92 -18.21 12.96
C LEU A 305 10.54 -19.24 12.01
N LEU A 306 11.50 -20.03 12.52
CA LEU A 306 12.41 -20.85 11.72
C LEU A 306 12.26 -22.36 11.95
N GLY A 307 11.48 -22.77 12.95
CA GLY A 307 11.31 -24.19 13.29
C GLY A 307 10.26 -24.89 12.42
N GLY A 308 10.56 -26.11 11.98
CA GLY A 308 9.62 -26.99 11.30
C GLY A 308 9.14 -26.51 9.92
N ALA A 309 8.24 -27.27 9.31
CA ALA A 309 7.66 -26.94 8.01
C ALA A 309 6.75 -25.70 8.09
N HIS A 310 6.69 -24.93 7.01
CA HIS A 310 5.78 -23.79 6.86
C HIS A 310 4.39 -24.27 6.43
N THR A 311 3.61 -24.72 7.42
CA THR A 311 2.21 -25.15 7.26
C THR A 311 1.24 -24.09 7.75
N VAL A 312 -0.06 -24.27 7.46
CA VAL A 312 -1.16 -23.47 8.03
C VAL A 312 -1.07 -23.43 9.57
N ASP A 313 -0.88 -24.56 10.23
CA ASP A 313 -0.78 -24.61 11.70
C ASP A 313 0.40 -23.80 12.22
N SER A 314 1.57 -23.92 11.58
CA SER A 314 2.76 -23.16 11.96
C SER A 314 2.58 -21.65 11.72
N HIS A 315 1.86 -21.26 10.67
CA HIS A 315 1.54 -19.88 10.36
C HIS A 315 0.65 -19.28 11.45
N PHE A 316 -0.46 -19.96 11.77
CA PHE A 316 -1.37 -19.48 12.80
C PHE A 316 -0.75 -19.51 14.18
N ALA A 317 0.12 -20.47 14.50
CA ALA A 317 0.90 -20.45 15.74
C ALA A 317 1.77 -19.19 15.86
N LEU A 318 2.46 -18.80 14.78
CA LEU A 318 3.28 -17.58 14.72
C LEU A 318 2.42 -16.30 14.82
N VAL A 319 1.35 -16.19 14.03
CA VAL A 319 0.49 -14.99 14.01
C VAL A 319 -0.26 -14.85 15.34
N ASN A 320 -0.84 -15.92 15.87
CA ASN A 320 -1.55 -15.89 17.16
C ASN A 320 -0.62 -15.48 18.32
N TYR A 321 0.65 -15.87 18.29
CA TYR A 321 1.63 -15.45 19.28
C TYR A 321 1.87 -13.93 19.23
N GLN A 322 1.94 -13.35 18.04
CA GLN A 322 2.08 -11.90 17.85
C GLN A 322 0.79 -11.15 18.21
N LEU A 323 -0.39 -11.68 17.83
CA LEU A 323 -1.70 -11.09 18.17
C LEU A 323 -1.90 -10.93 19.67
N LYS A 324 -1.42 -11.86 20.50
CA LYS A 324 -1.46 -11.72 21.96
C LYS A 324 -0.74 -10.47 22.46
N GLN A 325 0.46 -10.22 21.93
CA GLN A 325 1.24 -9.02 22.27
C GLN A 325 0.58 -7.75 21.72
N ILE A 326 0.09 -7.79 20.48
CA ILE A 326 -0.58 -6.64 19.85
C ILE A 326 -1.89 -6.30 20.60
N ARG A 327 -2.67 -7.30 21.03
CA ARG A 327 -3.88 -7.09 21.83
C ARG A 327 -3.57 -6.38 23.15
N ALA A 328 -2.51 -6.81 23.85
CA ALA A 328 -2.06 -6.13 25.06
C ALA A 328 -1.62 -4.70 24.75
N ALA A 329 -0.92 -4.48 23.64
CA ALA A 329 -0.51 -3.15 23.19
C ALA A 329 -1.70 -2.25 22.85
N LEU A 330 -2.71 -2.73 22.15
CA LEU A 330 -3.93 -1.97 21.87
C LEU A 330 -4.64 -1.58 23.17
N ALA A 331 -4.71 -2.48 24.15
CA ALA A 331 -5.33 -2.20 25.44
C ALA A 331 -4.57 -1.11 26.22
N VAL A 332 -3.25 -1.24 26.35
CA VAL A 332 -2.42 -0.25 27.05
C VAL A 332 -2.42 1.10 26.31
N ALA A 333 -2.32 1.11 24.98
CA ALA A 333 -2.42 2.33 24.17
C ALA A 333 -3.74 3.07 24.42
N SER A 334 -4.86 2.33 24.45
CA SER A 334 -6.18 2.86 24.74
C SER A 334 -6.27 3.46 26.15
N LEU A 335 -5.77 2.75 27.17
CA LEU A 335 -5.74 3.24 28.57
C LEU A 335 -4.89 4.51 28.73
N LEU A 336 -3.75 4.57 28.03
CA LEU A 336 -2.82 5.69 28.12
C LEU A 336 -3.16 6.83 27.16
N LYS A 337 -4.20 6.67 26.31
CA LYS A 337 -4.58 7.61 25.24
C LYS A 337 -3.41 7.96 24.32
N ARG A 338 -2.62 6.95 23.95
CA ARG A 338 -1.46 7.09 23.05
C ARG A 338 -1.71 6.40 21.72
N THR A 339 -1.11 6.95 20.66
CA THR A 339 -1.12 6.33 19.34
C THR A 339 -0.18 5.13 19.33
N LEU A 340 -0.69 3.93 19.00
CA LEU A 340 0.13 2.71 18.92
C LEU A 340 0.93 2.67 17.61
N VAL A 341 2.25 2.67 17.70
CA VAL A 341 3.11 2.24 16.60
C VAL A 341 3.05 0.71 16.55
N MET A 342 2.39 0.18 15.53
CA MET A 342 2.21 -1.26 15.33
C MET A 342 3.58 -1.94 15.17
N PRO A 343 3.77 -3.18 15.63
CA PRO A 343 5.02 -3.89 15.38
C PRO A 343 5.09 -4.38 13.93
N ALA A 344 6.30 -4.65 13.48
CA ALA A 344 6.54 -5.51 12.32
C ALA A 344 5.88 -6.89 12.53
N ILE A 345 5.10 -7.36 11.56
CA ILE A 345 4.39 -8.65 11.64
C ILE A 345 5.10 -9.68 10.77
N TRP A 346 5.38 -10.84 11.34
CA TRP A 346 5.97 -11.96 10.61
C TRP A 346 4.91 -12.98 10.21
N CYS A 347 4.92 -13.38 8.94
CA CYS A 347 4.05 -14.42 8.43
C CYS A 347 4.89 -15.55 7.81
N ARG A 348 4.35 -16.77 7.87
CA ARG A 348 4.93 -17.93 7.18
C ARG A 348 4.31 -18.19 5.81
N LEU A 349 3.12 -17.65 5.53
CA LEU A 349 2.36 -17.90 4.31
C LEU A 349 1.84 -16.55 3.82
N ASP A 350 1.80 -16.39 2.51
CA ASP A 350 1.19 -15.26 1.82
C ASP A 350 -0.34 -15.24 2.04
N ARG A 351 -0.97 -14.08 1.83
CA ARG A 351 -2.43 -13.95 1.74
C ARG A 351 -2.77 -13.72 0.27
N MET A 352 -3.72 -14.48 -0.27
CA MET A 352 -4.22 -14.35 -1.65
C MET A 352 -5.76 -14.38 -1.67
N TRP A 353 -6.39 -14.14 -2.83
CA TRP A 353 -7.86 -14.22 -3.00
C TRP A 353 -8.37 -15.60 -3.38
N PHE A 354 -7.47 -16.58 -3.55
CA PHE A 354 -7.77 -17.93 -4.02
C PHE A 354 -6.91 -18.97 -3.27
N GLY A 355 -7.27 -20.25 -3.37
CA GLY A 355 -6.53 -21.34 -2.73
C GLY A 355 -5.10 -21.46 -3.27
N HIS A 356 -4.10 -21.49 -2.40
CA HIS A 356 -2.68 -21.49 -2.78
C HIS A 356 -1.84 -22.37 -1.82
N PRO A 357 -0.63 -22.81 -2.21
CA PRO A 357 0.19 -23.73 -1.41
C PRO A 357 0.97 -23.02 -0.28
N GLY A 358 0.58 -21.80 0.10
CA GLY A 358 1.26 -21.00 1.12
C GLY A 358 2.06 -19.83 0.55
N ILE A 359 2.82 -20.04 -0.51
CA ILE A 359 3.44 -18.99 -1.34
C ILE A 359 3.17 -19.30 -2.81
N LEU A 360 3.22 -18.30 -3.69
CA LEU A 360 3.05 -18.53 -5.12
C LEU A 360 4.28 -19.25 -5.67
N GLU A 361 4.05 -20.33 -6.42
CA GLU A 361 5.12 -21.08 -7.09
C GLU A 361 5.87 -20.17 -8.07
N GLY A 362 7.20 -20.26 -8.11
CA GLY A 362 8.06 -19.38 -8.91
C GLY A 362 8.30 -17.97 -8.32
N SER A 363 7.50 -17.52 -7.35
CA SER A 363 7.75 -16.22 -6.71
C SER A 363 9.04 -16.24 -5.88
N LEU A 364 9.62 -15.06 -5.63
CA LEU A 364 10.78 -14.91 -4.75
C LEU A 364 10.39 -14.74 -3.27
N THR A 365 9.15 -15.04 -2.88
CA THR A 365 8.67 -14.87 -1.51
C THR A 365 9.48 -15.72 -0.53
N ARG A 366 10.21 -15.09 0.39
CA ARG A 366 10.94 -15.80 1.45
C ARG A 366 9.98 -16.25 2.56
N GLN A 367 10.28 -17.37 3.22
CA GLN A 367 9.54 -17.82 4.40
C GLN A 367 10.48 -17.96 5.60
N PRO A 368 10.14 -17.39 6.78
CA PRO A 368 9.09 -16.41 6.99
C PRO A 368 9.46 -15.06 6.33
N PHE A 369 8.47 -14.19 6.13
CA PHE A 369 8.67 -12.83 5.64
C PHE A 369 8.00 -11.82 6.56
N LEU A 370 8.45 -10.57 6.46
CA LEU A 370 7.76 -9.42 7.03
C LEU A 370 6.47 -9.23 6.23
N CYS A 371 5.35 -9.73 6.76
CA CYS A 371 4.08 -9.52 6.09
C CYS A 371 3.58 -8.12 6.39
N PRO A 372 3.04 -7.45 5.37
CA PRO A 372 2.44 -6.16 5.60
C PRO A 372 1.17 -6.29 6.44
N MET A 373 0.82 -5.22 7.15
CA MET A 373 -0.17 -5.32 8.23
C MET A 373 -1.55 -5.78 7.76
N ASP A 374 -1.93 -5.42 6.54
CA ASP A 374 -3.21 -5.81 5.90
C ASP A 374 -3.29 -7.30 5.52
N HIS A 375 -2.23 -8.10 5.73
CA HIS A 375 -2.33 -9.57 5.64
C HIS A 375 -2.99 -10.19 6.87
N VAL A 376 -3.01 -9.47 8.00
CA VAL A 376 -3.56 -9.95 9.28
C VAL A 376 -4.69 -9.06 9.79
N PHE A 377 -4.59 -7.75 9.56
CA PHE A 377 -5.53 -6.76 10.07
C PHE A 377 -6.37 -6.13 8.94
N GLU A 378 -7.65 -5.88 9.21
CA GLU A 378 -8.54 -5.14 8.32
C GLU A 378 -8.39 -3.64 8.58
N ILE A 379 -7.41 -3.01 7.93
CA ILE A 379 -7.02 -1.61 8.14
C ILE A 379 -8.20 -0.64 7.99
N ASN A 380 -9.04 -0.85 6.98
CA ASN A 380 -10.27 -0.10 6.74
C ASN A 380 -11.26 -0.20 7.92
N VAL A 381 -11.32 -1.35 8.59
CA VAL A 381 -12.15 -1.53 9.80
C VAL A 381 -11.52 -0.83 11.00
N MET A 382 -10.18 -0.83 11.11
CA MET A 382 -9.46 -0.17 12.18
C MET A 382 -9.59 1.36 12.12
N LEU A 383 -9.63 1.93 10.92
CA LEU A 383 -9.78 3.38 10.68
C LEU A 383 -11.22 3.87 10.76
N LYS A 384 -12.21 2.97 10.73
CA LYS A 384 -13.63 3.32 10.75
C LYS A 384 -14.02 3.92 12.10
N ASP A 385 -14.72 5.05 12.05
CA ASP A 385 -15.35 5.62 13.23
C ASP A 385 -16.53 4.73 13.66
N LEU A 386 -16.51 4.34 14.93
CA LEU A 386 -17.49 3.45 15.54
C LEU A 386 -18.00 4.08 16.84
N PRO A 387 -19.30 3.93 17.17
CA PRO A 387 -19.91 4.51 18.37
C PRO A 387 -19.12 4.19 19.64
N GLU A 388 -18.72 5.22 20.41
CA GLU A 388 -17.93 5.02 21.63
C GLU A 388 -18.72 4.30 22.73
N GLU A 389 -20.05 4.41 22.71
CA GLU A 389 -20.95 3.74 23.64
C GLU A 389 -20.90 2.21 23.50
N GLU A 390 -20.61 1.70 22.30
CA GLU A 390 -20.56 0.26 22.03
C GLU A 390 -19.13 -0.28 21.90
N PHE A 391 -18.22 0.54 21.34
CA PHE A 391 -16.87 0.13 20.96
C PHE A 391 -15.77 0.83 21.77
N GLY A 392 -16.13 1.73 22.69
CA GLY A 392 -15.17 2.54 23.43
C GLY A 392 -14.43 3.53 22.53
N PRO A 393 -13.42 4.25 23.06
CA PRO A 393 -12.69 5.25 22.30
C PRO A 393 -11.95 4.62 21.10
N ARG A 394 -11.76 5.42 20.04
CA ARG A 394 -10.93 5.03 18.89
C ARG A 394 -9.48 4.79 19.35
N ILE A 395 -8.88 3.72 18.83
CA ILE A 395 -7.48 3.39 19.11
C ILE A 395 -6.66 3.81 17.90
N GLU A 396 -5.95 4.93 18.03
CA GLU A 396 -5.07 5.44 16.99
C GLU A 396 -3.85 4.54 16.80
N PHE A 397 -3.43 4.36 15.55
CA PHE A 397 -2.25 3.56 15.23
C PHE A 397 -1.38 4.18 14.12
N ARG A 398 -0.14 3.71 14.03
CA ARG A 398 0.85 4.02 12.99
C ARG A 398 1.54 2.74 12.53
N GLU A 399 2.07 2.78 11.31
CA GLU A 399 2.84 1.73 10.68
C GLU A 399 4.12 1.38 11.46
N TYR A 400 4.65 0.17 11.27
CA TYR A 400 5.83 -0.29 12.00
C TYR A 400 7.11 0.51 11.71
N SER A 401 7.18 1.16 10.56
CA SER A 401 8.30 2.00 10.13
C SER A 401 8.18 3.46 10.61
N PHE A 402 7.08 3.83 11.27
CA PHE A 402 6.77 5.22 11.63
C PHE A 402 7.90 5.92 12.40
N LEU A 403 8.49 5.26 13.42
CA LEU A 403 9.57 5.84 14.23
C LEU A 403 10.90 6.01 13.46
N GLN A 404 11.02 5.36 12.30
CA GLN A 404 12.17 5.44 11.40
C GLN A 404 11.95 6.48 10.29
N ASN A 405 10.72 6.97 10.14
CA ASN A 405 10.35 7.90 9.09
C ASN A 405 11.17 9.21 9.19
N PRO A 406 11.85 9.65 8.11
CA PRO A 406 12.63 10.88 8.12
C PRO A 406 11.82 12.14 8.44
N SER A 407 10.51 12.13 8.15
CA SER A 407 9.60 13.23 8.43
C SER A 407 9.22 13.36 9.90
N LEU A 408 9.61 12.40 10.75
CA LEU A 408 9.33 12.46 12.18
C LEU A 408 10.11 13.60 12.84
N PRO A 409 9.45 14.55 13.51
CA PRO A 409 10.12 15.67 14.15
C PRO A 409 11.14 15.24 15.20
N LYS A 410 12.27 15.95 15.26
CA LYS A 410 13.38 15.66 16.19
C LYS A 410 12.92 15.59 17.65
N HIS A 411 12.04 16.51 18.08
CA HIS A 411 11.52 16.54 19.45
C HIS A 411 10.63 15.34 19.81
N VAL A 412 10.02 14.68 18.81
CA VAL A 412 9.30 13.42 19.02
C VAL A 412 10.30 12.26 19.08
N LYS A 413 11.24 12.22 18.14
CA LYS A 413 12.22 11.14 18.00
C LYS A 413 13.17 11.00 19.20
N GLU A 414 13.54 12.12 19.82
CA GLU A 414 14.48 12.13 20.94
C GLU A 414 13.81 11.95 22.31
N SER A 415 12.50 12.22 22.40
CA SER A 415 11.75 12.14 23.66
C SER A 415 11.22 10.72 23.91
N ILE A 416 12.06 9.87 24.50
CA ILE A 416 11.80 8.42 24.67
C ILE A 416 11.83 8.02 26.14
N LEU A 417 10.78 7.34 26.59
CA LEU A 417 10.74 6.60 27.84
C LEU A 417 10.78 5.09 27.55
N GLU A 418 11.89 4.43 27.87
CA GLU A 418 12.05 2.99 27.75
C GLU A 418 11.46 2.26 28.96
N ILE A 419 10.65 1.24 28.71
CA ILE A 419 9.99 0.42 29.72
C ILE A 419 10.51 -1.01 29.63
N ASP A 420 11.10 -1.50 30.70
CA ASP A 420 11.47 -2.91 30.83
C ASP A 420 10.53 -3.63 31.81
N THR A 421 10.10 -4.85 31.45
CA THR A 421 9.22 -5.62 32.34
C THR A 421 10.03 -6.43 33.34
N CYS A 422 9.57 -6.47 34.58
CA CYS A 422 10.26 -7.16 35.67
C CYS A 422 9.29 -8.04 36.48
N ASP A 423 9.85 -9.07 37.12
CA ASP A 423 9.05 -9.89 38.04
C ASP A 423 8.77 -9.11 39.32
N ARG A 424 7.50 -9.07 39.73
CA ARG A 424 7.02 -8.23 40.85
C ARG A 424 7.74 -8.52 42.18
N ASN A 425 8.23 -9.75 42.37
CA ASN A 425 8.95 -10.17 43.58
C ASN A 425 10.46 -9.90 43.51
N SER A 426 10.97 -9.36 42.40
CA SER A 426 12.38 -8.99 42.26
C SER A 426 12.66 -7.69 43.02
N SER A 427 13.72 -7.68 43.82
CA SER A 427 14.20 -6.49 44.57
C SER A 427 14.49 -5.29 43.67
N ASN A 428 14.74 -5.54 42.39
CA ASN A 428 15.08 -4.57 41.36
C ASN A 428 13.86 -4.06 40.56
N CYS A 429 12.66 -4.51 40.89
CA CYS A 429 11.41 -4.18 40.21
C CYS A 429 10.65 -3.06 40.95
N ASN A 430 11.19 -1.85 40.91
CA ASN A 430 10.56 -0.69 41.52
C ASN A 430 10.20 0.37 40.45
N PRO A 431 8.90 0.60 40.17
CA PRO A 431 8.45 1.61 39.22
C PRO A 431 8.67 3.06 39.72
N SER A 432 9.15 3.26 40.95
CA SER A 432 9.54 4.58 41.47
C SER A 432 11.01 4.94 41.19
N ASN A 433 11.86 3.97 40.81
CA ASN A 433 13.27 4.22 40.50
C ASN A 433 13.47 4.47 39.01
N ILE A 434 13.28 5.73 38.60
CA ILE A 434 13.53 6.17 37.22
C ILE A 434 14.98 6.61 37.04
N THR A 435 15.58 6.25 35.90
CA THR A 435 16.77 6.95 35.39
C THR A 435 16.28 7.94 34.35
N ARG A 436 16.39 9.25 34.62
CA ARG A 436 15.82 10.30 33.77
C ARG A 436 16.86 11.36 33.39
N THR A 437 16.83 11.73 32.12
CA THR A 437 17.37 12.98 31.56
C THR A 437 16.20 13.79 30.98
N ASP A 438 16.46 14.98 30.42
CA ASP A 438 15.39 15.82 29.85
C ASP A 438 14.64 15.17 28.68
N GLN A 439 15.32 14.29 27.92
CA GLN A 439 14.77 13.66 26.72
C GLN A 439 14.66 12.12 26.81
N GLN A 440 15.46 11.47 27.65
CA GLN A 440 15.46 10.01 27.78
C GLN A 440 15.12 9.56 29.20
N GLY A 441 14.29 8.54 29.30
CA GLY A 441 13.95 7.90 30.56
C GLY A 441 14.02 6.38 30.48
N PHE A 442 14.29 5.74 31.61
CA PHE A 442 14.21 4.29 31.76
C PHE A 442 13.41 3.94 33.02
N LEU A 443 12.43 3.04 32.87
CA LEU A 443 11.52 2.62 33.91
C LEU A 443 11.36 1.10 33.90
N ARG A 444 11.24 0.50 35.09
CA ARG A 444 10.87 -0.90 35.25
C ARG A 444 9.40 -1.04 35.66
N LEU A 445 8.66 -1.84 34.90
CA LEU A 445 7.25 -2.11 35.14
C LEU A 445 7.05 -3.56 35.59
N PRO A 446 6.39 -3.81 36.73
CA PRO A 446 6.02 -5.16 37.12
C PRO A 446 5.16 -5.86 36.06
N LYS A 447 5.48 -7.11 35.73
CA LYS A 447 4.60 -7.95 34.93
C LYS A 447 3.23 -8.09 35.60
N ASN A 448 2.21 -8.30 34.77
CA ASN A 448 0.80 -8.37 35.12
C ASN A 448 0.38 -7.12 35.92
N SER A 449 0.75 -5.94 35.42
CA SER A 449 0.29 -4.68 36.01
C SER A 449 -1.21 -4.52 35.79
N THR A 450 -1.88 -4.02 36.82
CA THR A 450 -3.32 -3.71 36.81
C THR A 450 -3.60 -2.46 35.98
N GLN A 451 -4.86 -2.28 35.58
CA GLN A 451 -5.33 -1.07 34.92
C GLN A 451 -5.00 0.20 35.73
N HIS A 452 -5.21 0.18 37.04
CA HIS A 452 -4.94 1.31 37.92
C HIS A 452 -3.44 1.65 37.99
N GLU A 453 -2.59 0.64 38.15
CA GLU A 453 -1.13 0.82 38.20
C GLU A 453 -0.59 1.46 36.93
N LEU A 454 -1.04 1.00 35.74
CA LEU A 454 -0.62 1.57 34.47
C LEU A 454 -1.03 3.04 34.34
N VAL A 455 -2.32 3.34 34.57
CA VAL A 455 -2.84 4.71 34.44
C VAL A 455 -2.16 5.66 35.43
N GLN A 456 -2.01 5.23 36.69
CA GLN A 456 -1.37 6.03 37.72
C GLN A 456 0.11 6.28 37.40
N LEU A 457 0.87 5.25 37.02
CA LEU A 457 2.29 5.37 36.73
C LEU A 457 2.54 6.32 35.55
N PHE A 458 1.85 6.10 34.43
CA PHE A 458 2.06 6.88 33.21
C PHE A 458 1.42 8.28 33.25
N SER A 459 0.59 8.58 34.25
CA SER A 459 0.08 9.94 34.46
C SER A 459 1.19 10.97 34.72
N SER A 460 2.32 10.52 35.28
CA SER A 460 3.50 11.35 35.59
C SER A 460 4.49 11.50 34.42
N TYR A 461 4.26 10.81 33.30
CA TYR A 461 5.17 10.73 32.16
C TYR A 461 4.50 11.12 30.84
N LYS A 462 3.55 12.06 30.90
CA LYS A 462 2.82 12.55 29.71
C LYS A 462 3.67 13.44 28.81
N ASP A 463 4.74 13.99 29.36
CA ASP A 463 5.73 14.83 28.69
C ASP A 463 6.58 14.07 27.67
N PHE A 464 6.85 12.78 27.91
CA PHE A 464 7.54 11.93 26.94
C PHE A 464 6.68 11.72 25.70
N LYS A 465 7.26 11.96 24.52
CA LYS A 465 6.55 11.78 23.23
C LYS A 465 6.44 10.32 22.82
N VAL A 466 7.41 9.47 23.17
CA VAL A 466 7.39 8.04 22.84
C VAL A 466 7.60 7.22 24.11
N ILE A 467 6.68 6.28 24.38
CA ILE A 467 6.88 5.23 25.38
C ILE A 467 7.19 3.94 24.64
N GLN A 468 8.37 3.36 24.89
CA GLN A 468 8.82 2.13 24.22
C GLN A 468 8.94 0.98 25.21
N PHE A 469 8.11 -0.04 25.04
CA PHE A 469 8.18 -1.27 25.83
C PHE A 469 9.19 -2.27 25.25
N SER A 470 10.01 -2.87 26.11
CA SER A 470 10.97 -3.93 25.73
C SER A 470 10.28 -5.25 25.33
N SER A 471 9.03 -5.42 25.76
CA SER A 471 8.10 -6.49 25.41
C SER A 471 6.68 -6.11 25.83
N MET A 472 5.67 -6.67 25.15
CA MET A 472 4.26 -6.62 25.61
C MET A 472 3.77 -7.96 26.18
N LEU A 473 4.67 -8.92 26.39
CA LEU A 473 4.35 -10.17 27.08
C LEU A 473 4.08 -9.87 28.56
N ASP A 474 2.92 -10.31 29.03
CA ASP A 474 2.49 -10.20 30.42
C ASP A 474 2.59 -8.77 30.99
N VAL A 475 2.41 -7.73 30.16
CA VAL A 475 2.44 -6.33 30.64
C VAL A 475 1.16 -5.98 31.39
N PHE A 476 0.02 -6.40 30.85
CA PHE A 476 -1.29 -5.98 31.31
C PHE A 476 -2.11 -7.19 31.78
N GLN A 477 -2.53 -7.16 33.04
CA GLN A 477 -3.33 -8.23 33.64
C GLN A 477 -4.76 -8.30 33.05
N GLY A 478 -5.27 -7.20 32.52
CA GLY A 478 -6.62 -7.06 32.01
C GLY A 478 -7.36 -5.89 32.64
N PHE A 479 -8.51 -5.57 32.06
CA PHE A 479 -9.37 -4.47 32.50
C PHE A 479 -10.04 -4.82 33.83
N SER A 480 -9.95 -3.90 34.79
CA SER A 480 -10.71 -3.99 36.04
C SER A 480 -12.16 -3.54 35.84
N ASP A 481 -12.38 -2.62 34.89
CA ASP A 481 -13.72 -2.17 34.47
C ASP A 481 -14.27 -3.09 33.37
N LYS A 482 -15.38 -3.78 33.68
CA LYS A 482 -16.01 -4.76 32.78
C LYS A 482 -16.73 -4.14 31.60
N ASP A 483 -17.25 -2.93 31.73
CA ASP A 483 -17.87 -2.21 30.62
C ASP A 483 -16.80 -1.75 29.62
N MET A 484 -15.68 -1.21 30.14
CA MET A 484 -14.51 -0.88 29.34
C MET A 484 -13.93 -2.11 28.63
N GLU A 485 -13.82 -3.24 29.33
CA GLU A 485 -13.37 -4.52 28.75
C GLU A 485 -14.26 -4.95 27.57
N LYS A 486 -15.58 -4.89 27.77
CA LYS A 486 -16.57 -5.28 26.76
C LYS A 486 -16.47 -4.40 25.52
N LYS A 487 -16.42 -3.07 25.71
CA LYS A 487 -16.27 -2.08 24.64
C LYS A 487 -14.98 -2.29 23.85
N PHE A 488 -13.86 -2.44 24.56
CA PHE A 488 -12.56 -2.74 23.94
C PHE A 488 -12.63 -4.04 23.11
N ARG A 489 -13.20 -5.10 23.66
CA ARG A 489 -13.38 -6.38 22.98
C ARG A 489 -14.23 -6.27 21.72
N ASN A 490 -15.36 -5.59 21.81
CA ASN A 490 -16.25 -5.34 20.67
C ASN A 490 -15.51 -4.67 19.50
N ARG A 491 -14.59 -3.75 19.81
CA ARG A 491 -13.76 -3.06 18.82
C ARG A 491 -12.70 -3.99 18.23
N VAL A 492 -11.80 -4.52 19.07
CA VAL A 492 -10.59 -5.21 18.57
C VAL A 492 -10.86 -6.58 17.95
N GLN A 493 -11.97 -7.25 18.28
CA GLN A 493 -12.33 -8.52 17.63
C GLN A 493 -12.65 -8.37 16.14
N ARG A 494 -12.93 -7.15 15.68
CA ARG A 494 -13.21 -6.81 14.29
C ARG A 494 -11.95 -6.45 13.51
N TYR A 495 -10.83 -6.23 14.19
CA TYR A 495 -9.61 -5.71 13.58
C TYR A 495 -8.86 -6.76 12.79
N VAL A 496 -9.03 -8.05 13.09
CA VAL A 496 -8.35 -9.13 12.38
C VAL A 496 -9.18 -9.65 11.22
N GLY A 497 -8.50 -9.98 10.13
CA GLY A 497 -9.11 -10.39 8.88
C GLY A 497 -9.20 -11.90 8.69
N ILE A 498 -9.18 -12.28 7.41
CA ILE A 498 -9.09 -13.67 6.98
C ILE A 498 -7.76 -13.96 6.33
N TRP A 499 -7.23 -15.14 6.58
CA TRP A 499 -6.21 -15.75 5.75
C TRP A 499 -6.89 -16.58 4.68
N CYS A 500 -6.63 -16.25 3.42
CA CYS A 500 -7.09 -16.99 2.26
C CYS A 500 -5.88 -17.44 1.45
N CYS A 501 -5.82 -18.70 1.01
CA CYS A 501 -6.79 -19.78 1.26
C CYS A 501 -6.16 -21.17 1.24
N VAL A 502 -6.77 -22.09 1.99
CA VAL A 502 -6.43 -23.51 1.93
C VAL A 502 -6.76 -24.04 0.52
N MET A 503 -5.75 -24.59 -0.14
CA MET A 503 -5.86 -25.18 -1.47
C MET A 503 -6.92 -26.29 -1.49
N LEU A 504 -7.71 -26.34 -2.57
CA LEU A 504 -8.75 -27.36 -2.80
C LEU A 504 -9.86 -27.43 -1.71
N ARG A 505 -10.15 -26.32 -1.03
CA ARG A 505 -11.29 -26.22 -0.10
C ARG A 505 -12.21 -25.05 -0.47
N ASP A 506 -13.52 -25.27 -0.34
CA ASP A 506 -14.54 -24.25 -0.54
C ASP A 506 -15.61 -24.30 0.58
N PRO A 507 -15.74 -23.26 1.42
CA PRO A 507 -14.81 -22.13 1.53
C PRO A 507 -13.46 -22.54 2.13
N GLY A 508 -12.37 -22.03 1.56
CA GLY A 508 -10.99 -22.30 2.00
C GLY A 508 -10.40 -21.29 2.99
N HIS A 509 -11.19 -20.31 3.45
CA HIS A 509 -10.69 -19.21 4.29
C HIS A 509 -10.65 -19.57 5.79
N ILE A 510 -9.61 -19.09 6.48
CA ILE A 510 -9.43 -19.24 7.92
C ILE A 510 -9.39 -17.85 8.55
N TYR A 511 -10.30 -17.58 9.49
CA TYR A 511 -10.35 -16.31 10.20
C TYR A 511 -9.25 -16.27 11.27
N TYR A 512 -8.52 -15.15 11.32
CA TYR A 512 -7.72 -14.87 12.50
C TYR A 512 -8.64 -14.61 13.70
N ASP A 513 -8.14 -14.94 14.89
CA ASP A 513 -8.85 -14.74 16.15
C ASP A 513 -8.02 -13.88 17.10
N MET A 514 -8.44 -12.61 17.27
CA MET A 514 -7.82 -11.67 18.20
C MET A 514 -7.81 -12.22 19.64
N TYR A 515 -8.74 -13.12 19.99
CA TYR A 515 -8.90 -13.71 21.31
C TYR A 515 -8.42 -15.16 21.43
N TRP A 516 -7.62 -15.62 20.47
CA TRP A 516 -7.07 -16.98 20.48
C TRP A 516 -6.39 -17.33 21.81
N GLY A 517 -6.77 -18.48 22.37
CA GLY A 517 -6.23 -19.02 23.62
C GLY A 517 -6.69 -18.27 24.89
N THR A 518 -7.73 -17.44 24.83
CA THR A 518 -8.41 -16.91 26.02
C THR A 518 -9.59 -17.80 26.41
N ALA A 519 -9.75 -18.06 27.71
CA ALA A 519 -10.90 -18.81 28.23
C ALA A 519 -12.14 -17.89 28.22
N THR A 520 -12.81 -17.77 27.08
CA THR A 520 -14.16 -17.17 27.01
C THR A 520 -14.91 -17.75 25.80
N LEU A 521 -16.19 -18.03 26.01
CA LEU A 521 -17.09 -18.79 25.14
C LEU A 521 -16.93 -18.49 23.65
N LYS A 522 -16.82 -19.57 22.85
CA LYS A 522 -17.02 -19.52 21.41
C LYS A 522 -18.40 -18.92 21.11
N THR A 523 -18.43 -17.66 20.77
CA THR A 523 -19.49 -17.10 19.92
C THR A 523 -18.83 -16.59 18.65
N ARG A 524 -18.67 -17.51 17.70
CA ARG A 524 -18.72 -17.24 16.27
C ARG A 524 -19.47 -18.38 15.61
#